data_AF-A0A7J9Z5R6-F1
#
_entry.id   AF-A0A7J9Z5R6-F1
#
_cell.length_a   1.000
_cell.length_b   1.000
_cell.length_c   1.000
_cell.angle_alpha   90.00
_cell.angle_beta   90.00
_cell.angle_gamma   90.00
#
_symmetry.space_group_name_H-M   'P 1'
#
loop_
_entity.id
_entity.type
_entity.pdbx_description
1 polymer ?
#
loop_
_entity_poly.entity_id
_entity_poly.type
_entity_poly.pdbx_seq_one_letter_code
_entity_poly.pdbx_strand_id
1 'polypeptide(L)' 'MNPEEHRLLTATEVADLFRVDPRTVTRWALSGRLESIRTPGGHRRFSEKYVRALLDGNADVHQVSARVAS' A
#
# COMPACT_ATOMS: atom_id res chain seq x y z
N MET A 1 -1.64 -22.13 0.15
CA MET A 1 -0.92 -20.84 0.10
C MET A 1 -1.85 -19.84 -0.55
N ASN A 2 -2.27 -18.79 0.16
CA ASN A 2 -3.14 -17.78 -0.42
C ASN A 2 -2.28 -16.75 -1.18
N PRO A 3 -2.36 -16.68 -2.52
CA PRO A 3 -1.45 -15.85 -3.32
C PRO A 3 -1.53 -14.36 -2.95
N GLU A 4 -2.68 -13.91 -2.47
CA GLU A 4 -2.93 -12.52 -2.06
C GLU A 4 -2.08 -12.09 -0.84
N GLU A 5 -1.62 -13.04 -0.01
CA GLU A 5 -0.84 -12.69 1.19
C GLU A 5 0.53 -12.12 0.85
N HIS A 6 1.13 -12.55 -0.27
CA HIS A 6 2.47 -12.13 -0.68
C HIS A 6 2.44 -11.28 -1.96
N ARG A 7 1.27 -11.04 -2.55
CA ARG A 7 1.17 -10.26 -3.79
C ARG A 7 1.37 -8.77 -3.53
N LEU A 8 2.15 -8.17 -4.43
CA LEU A 8 2.53 -6.77 -4.40
C LEU A 8 2.01 -6.03 -5.62
N LEU A 9 1.19 -5.01 -5.37
CA LEU A 9 0.61 -4.14 -6.37
C LEU A 9 1.56 -3.00 -6.74
N THR A 10 1.46 -2.54 -7.97
CA THR A 10 2.01 -1.27 -8.45
C THR A 10 1.14 -0.09 -8.02
N ALA A 11 1.67 1.14 -8.14
CA ALA A 11 0.87 2.34 -7.88
C ALA A 11 -0.36 2.43 -8.79
N THR A 12 -0.25 1.99 -10.05
CA THR A 12 -1.36 1.98 -11.00
C THR A 12 -2.46 1.01 -10.58
N GLU A 13 -2.12 -0.22 -10.20
CA GLU A 13 -3.12 -1.19 -9.73
C GLU A 13 -3.85 -0.70 -8.47
N VAL A 14 -3.14 -0.06 -7.53
CA VAL A 14 -3.78 0.56 -6.35
C VAL A 14 -4.69 1.72 -6.78
N ALA A 15 -4.25 2.54 -7.74
CA ALA A 15 -5.01 3.67 -8.23
C ALA A 15 -6.33 3.22 -8.89
N ASP A 16 -6.30 2.13 -9.65
CA ASP A 16 -7.49 1.53 -10.27
C ASP A 16 -8.50 1.05 -9.23
N LEU A 17 -8.02 0.46 -8.13
CA LEU A 17 -8.86 0.00 -7.02
C LEU A 17 -9.54 1.17 -6.28
N PHE A 18 -8.78 2.23 -5.99
CA PHE A 18 -9.29 3.41 -5.27
C PHE A 18 -9.97 4.44 -6.18
N ARG A 19 -9.96 4.23 -7.52
CA ARG A 19 -10.47 5.18 -8.52
C ARG A 19 -9.84 6.57 -8.42
N VAL A 20 -8.52 6.61 -8.22
CA VAL A 20 -7.73 7.84 -8.13
C VAL A 20 -6.61 7.84 -9.18
N ASP A 21 -5.88 8.95 -9.29
CA ASP A 21 -4.66 9.03 -10.10
C ASP A 21 -3.46 8.32 -9.42
N PRO A 22 -2.57 7.62 -10.14
CA PRO A 22 -1.37 6.99 -9.56
C PRO A 22 -0.42 7.94 -8.81
N ARG A 23 -0.36 9.23 -9.17
CA ARG A 23 0.40 10.25 -8.42
C ARG A 23 -0.22 10.50 -7.05
N THR A 24 -1.53 10.36 -6.90
CA THR A 24 -2.21 10.45 -5.59
C THR A 24 -1.79 9.31 -4.68
N VAL A 25 -1.73 8.07 -5.19
CA VAL A 25 -1.22 6.91 -4.46
C VAL A 25 0.25 7.12 -4.05
N THR A 26 1.06 7.65 -4.98
CA THR A 26 2.47 7.98 -4.69
C THR A 26 2.59 9.03 -3.59
N ARG A 27 1.71 10.04 -3.58
CA ARG A 27 1.65 11.07 -2.54
C ARG A 27 1.27 10.48 -1.19
N TRP A 28 0.29 9.58 -1.13
CA TRP A 28 -0.07 8.87 0.12
C TRP A 28 1.11 8.08 0.67
N ALA A 29 1.87 7.40 -0.19
CA ALA A 29 3.06 6.67 0.22
C ALA A 29 4.21 7.59 0.69
N LEU A 30 4.37 8.75 0.07
CA LEU A 30 5.35 9.76 0.49
C LEU A 30 4.97 10.41 1.82
N SER A 31 3.67 10.59 2.08
CA SER A 31 3.16 11.16 3.33
C SER A 31 2.98 10.13 4.45
N GLY A 32 3.33 8.86 4.22
CA GLY A 32 3.17 7.78 5.20
C GLY A 32 1.72 7.31 5.42
N ARG A 33 0.77 7.75 4.60
CA ARG A 33 -0.66 7.35 4.68
C ARG A 33 -0.93 5.99 4.03
N LEU A 34 0.01 5.47 3.26
CA LEU A 34 -0.10 4.15 2.64
C LEU A 34 1.26 3.48 2.69
N GLU A 35 1.34 2.34 3.38
CA GLU A 35 2.58 1.59 3.50
C GLU A 35 3.05 1.07 2.14
N SER A 36 4.34 1.19 1.88
CA SER A 36 4.94 0.74 0.63
C SER A 36 6.36 0.24 0.85
N ILE A 37 6.76 -0.76 0.09
CA ILE A 37 8.16 -1.16 -0.05
C ILE A 37 8.75 -0.55 -1.32
N ARG A 38 10.06 -0.30 -1.34
CA ARG A 38 10.77 0.13 -2.54
C ARG A 38 11.48 -1.05 -3.19
N THR A 39 11.38 -1.15 -4.51
CA THR A 39 12.22 -2.06 -5.30
C THR A 39 13.65 -1.50 -5.41
N PRO A 40 14.65 -2.32 -5.77
CA PRO A 40 16.01 -1.83 -6.05
C PRO A 40 16.06 -0.69 -7.08
N GLY A 41 15.13 -0.68 -8.05
CA GLY A 41 14.99 0.41 -9.04
C GLY A 41 14.23 1.64 -8.54
N GLY A 42 13.84 1.70 -7.27
CA GLY A 42 13.20 2.86 -6.64
C GLY A 42 11.68 2.96 -6.78
N HIS A 43 11.05 2.06 -7.54
CA HIS A 43 9.59 2.02 -7.66
C HIS A 43 8.94 1.51 -6.37
N ARG A 44 7.74 2.01 -6.06
CA ARG A 44 6.97 1.56 -4.89
C ARG A 44 6.10 0.35 -5.23
N ARG A 45 5.96 -0.53 -4.24
CA ARG A 45 5.08 -1.69 -4.25
C ARG A 45 4.24 -1.71 -2.98
N PHE A 46 3.02 -2.19 -3.09
CA PHE A 46 2.01 -2.12 -2.04
C PHE A 46 1.46 -3.52 -1.77
N SER A 47 1.30 -3.91 -0.51
CA SER A 47 0.69 -5.21 -0.19
C SER A 47 -0.77 -5.23 -0.65
N GLU A 48 -1.15 -6.22 -1.46
CA GLU A 48 -2.54 -6.38 -1.90
C GLU A 48 -3.47 -6.62 -0.71
N LYS A 49 -3.07 -7.48 0.24
CA LYS A 49 -3.79 -7.72 1.49
C LYS A 49 -4.09 -6.44 2.27
N TYR A 50 -3.11 -5.56 2.45
CA TYR A 50 -3.29 -4.30 3.17
C TYR A 50 -4.18 -3.32 2.39
N VAL A 51 -3.96 -3.19 1.07
CA VAL A 51 -4.77 -2.35 0.19
C VAL A 51 -6.25 -2.77 0.19
N ARG A 52 -6.53 -4.08 0.12
CA ARG A 52 -7.89 -4.60 0.21
C ARG A 52 -8.53 -4.32 1.56
N ALA A 53 -7.80 -4.52 2.66
CA ALA A 53 -8.30 -4.21 4.00
C ALA A 53 -8.68 -2.72 4.17
N LEU A 54 -7.96 -1.80 3.51
CA LEU A 54 -8.31 -0.38 3.49
C LEU A 54 -9.61 -0.11 2.73
N LEU A 55 -9.86 -0.81 1.60
CA LEU A 55 -11.11 -0.68 0.84
C LEU A 55 -12.32 -1.18 1.63
N ASP A 56 -12.12 -2.23 2.45
CA ASP A 56 -13.15 -2.78 3.31
C ASP A 56 -13.39 -1.92 4.57
N GLY A 57 -12.56 -0.90 4.82
CA GLY A 57 -12.61 -0.09 6.04
C GLY A 57 -12.03 -0.79 7.28
N ASN A 58 -11.35 -1.93 7.08
CA ASN A 58 -10.83 -2.79 8.15
C ASN A 58 -9.37 -2.47 8.52
N ALA A 59 -8.73 -1.53 7.83
CA ALA A 59 -7.37 -1.10 8.12
C ALA A 59 -7.31 0.43 8.34
N ASP A 60 -6.44 0.87 9.24
CA ASP A 60 -6.13 2.28 9.45
C ASP A 60 -4.89 2.66 8.64
N VAL A 61 -5.00 3.76 7.90
CA VAL A 61 -3.93 4.37 7.09
C VAL A 61 -2.74 4.90 7.92
N HIS A 62 -2.81 4.87 9.26
CA HIS A 62 -1.77 5.36 10.18
C HIS A 62 -0.99 4.29 10.94
N GLN A 63 -1.17 2.98 10.69
CA GLN A 63 -0.58 1.92 11.55
C GLN A 63 0.96 1.75 11.48
N VAL A 64 1.68 2.54 10.68
CA VAL A 64 3.12 2.32 10.44
C VAL A 64 4.00 2.64 11.66
N SER A 65 3.52 3.39 12.65
CA SER A 65 4.32 3.74 13.83
C SER A 65 4.49 2.60 14.86
N ALA A 66 3.69 1.54 14.80
CA ALA A 66 3.59 0.58 15.91
C ALA A 66 4.50 -0.67 15.81
N ARG A 67 5.25 -0.87 14.72
CA ARG A 67 5.99 -2.15 14.48
C ARG A 67 7.52 -2.05 14.52
N VAL A 68 8.09 -0.89 14.90
CA VAL A 68 9.55 -0.70 14.99
C VAL A 68 10.06 -0.54 16.43
N ALA A 69 9.20 -0.78 17.43
CA ALA A 69 9.60 -0.81 18.84
C ALA A 69 9.45 -2.23 19.40
N SER A 70 10.48 -3.06 19.21
CA SER A 70 10.80 -4.27 19.99
C SER A 70 12.26 -4.60 19.80
#